data_AF-A0A401YHF3-F1
#
_entry.id   AF-A0A401YHF3-F1
#
_cell.length_a   1.000
_cell.length_b   1.000
_cell.length_c   1.000
_cell.angle_alpha   90.00
_cell.angle_beta   90.00
_cell.angle_gamma   90.00
#
_symmetry.space_group_name_H-M   'P 1'
#
loop_
_entity.id
_entity.type
_entity.pdbx_description
1 polymer ?
#
loop_
_entity_poly.entity_id
_entity_poly.type
_entity_poly.pdbx_seq_one_letter_code
_entity_poly.pdbx_strand_id
1 'polypeptide(L)'
;MTDRIAPNPPSPYATADPEYRHMVYEFLGISPADGCLTPTLCDELAVVPDEPLRYSDETRVLPDGMCPRCAAVARGNGIGPDTRPRTECTQCGHTTPYGQLCALCRQDAHDAARTTT
;
A
#
# COMPACT_ATOMS: atom_id res chain seq x y z
N MET A 1 -7.31 -23.58 -10.96
CA MET A 1 -7.17 -22.96 -9.63
C MET A 1 -6.58 -21.60 -9.87
N THR A 2 -7.31 -20.51 -9.62
CA THR A 2 -6.70 -19.18 -9.63
C THR A 2 -5.67 -19.14 -8.52
N ASP A 3 -4.42 -18.85 -8.89
CA ASP A 3 -3.33 -18.69 -7.94
C ASP A 3 -3.69 -17.50 -7.03
N ARG A 4 -4.03 -17.78 -5.77
CA ARG A 4 -4.29 -16.73 -4.78
C ARG A 4 -2.94 -16.14 -4.41
N ILE A 5 -2.77 -14.84 -4.65
CA ILE A 5 -1.52 -14.15 -4.34
C ILE A 5 -1.38 -13.95 -2.83
N ALA A 6 -0.13 -13.97 -2.37
CA ALA A 6 0.19 -13.63 -0.99
C ALA A 6 -0.15 -12.15 -0.70
N PRO A 7 -0.62 -11.82 0.52
CA PRO A 7 -0.82 -10.44 0.94
C PRO A 7 0.50 -9.66 0.98
N ASN A 8 0.44 -8.34 1.19
CA ASN A 8 1.67 -7.57 1.43
C ASN A 8 2.36 -8.04 2.72
N PRO A 9 3.70 -7.90 2.80
CA PRO A 9 4.41 -8.14 4.05
C PRO A 9 3.82 -7.32 5.20
N PRO A 10 3.76 -7.89 6.42
CA PRO A 10 3.20 -7.20 7.56
C PRO A 10 4.10 -6.03 7.99
N SER A 11 3.48 -4.95 8.47
CA SER A 11 4.15 -3.87 9.20
C SER A 11 3.18 -3.25 10.19
N PRO A 12 3.60 -2.98 11.44
CA PRO A 12 2.76 -2.23 12.39
C PRO A 12 2.56 -0.77 11.97
N TYR A 13 3.33 -0.29 10.98
CA TYR A 13 3.26 1.08 10.47
C TYR A 13 2.48 1.18 9.16
N ALA A 14 2.10 0.05 8.55
CA ALA A 14 1.16 0.03 7.43
C ALA A 14 -0.24 0.47 7.89
N THR A 15 -1.01 1.08 6.98
CA THR A 15 -2.44 1.39 7.17
C THR A 15 -3.34 0.53 6.29
N ALA A 16 -2.77 -0.10 5.27
CA ALA A 16 -3.46 -1.02 4.40
C ALA A 16 -3.82 -2.32 5.14
N ASP A 17 -4.95 -2.91 4.75
CA ASP A 17 -5.42 -4.17 5.30
C ASP A 17 -4.41 -5.31 5.03
N PRO A 18 -3.85 -5.96 6.07
CA PRO A 18 -2.81 -6.97 5.92
C PRO A 18 -3.31 -8.29 5.34
N GLU A 19 -4.62 -8.51 5.22
CA GLU A 19 -5.18 -9.75 4.64
C GLU A 19 -5.12 -9.78 3.11
N TYR A 20 -4.84 -8.63 2.48
CA TYR A 20 -4.86 -8.46 1.04
C TYR A 20 -3.52 -8.06 0.47
N ARG A 21 -3.37 -8.35 -0.81
CA ARG A 21 -2.35 -7.75 -1.66
C ARG A 21 -2.86 -6.41 -2.20
N HIS A 22 -2.11 -5.35 -2.02
CA HIS A 22 -2.41 -4.00 -2.45
C HIS A 22 -1.51 -3.64 -3.63
N MET A 23 -2.11 -2.97 -4.61
CA MET A 23 -1.39 -2.48 -5.78
C MET A 23 -0.69 -1.19 -5.40
N VAL A 24 0.63 -1.20 -5.48
CA VAL A 24 1.45 0.00 -5.30
C VAL A 24 1.35 0.86 -6.56
N TYR A 25 1.40 2.19 -6.39
CA TYR A 25 1.53 3.09 -7.53
C TYR A 25 2.94 2.95 -8.13
N GLU A 26 3.06 2.28 -9.27
CA GLU A 26 4.21 2.49 -10.14
C GLU A 26 3.96 3.76 -10.95
N PHE A 27 4.59 4.86 -10.54
CA PHE A 27 4.40 6.17 -11.16
C PHE A 27 5.69 6.62 -11.82
N LEU A 28 5.62 7.06 -13.09
CA LEU A 28 6.75 7.60 -13.88
C LEU A 28 7.99 6.69 -13.97
N GLY A 29 7.81 5.35 -13.97
CA GLY A 29 8.92 4.41 -14.05
C GLY A 29 9.75 4.30 -12.76
N ILE A 30 9.28 4.86 -11.66
CA ILE A 30 9.87 4.69 -10.33
C ILE A 30 9.07 3.59 -9.62
N SER A 31 9.67 2.41 -9.49
CA SER A 31 9.16 1.36 -8.61
C SER A 31 9.78 1.55 -7.22
N PRO A 32 8.94 1.66 -6.16
CA PRO A 32 9.42 1.68 -4.79
C PRO A 32 10.28 0.45 -4.49
N ALA A 33 11.29 0.61 -3.62
CA ALA A 33 12.13 -0.52 -3.21
C ALA A 33 11.35 -1.52 -2.36
N ASP A 34 11.67 -2.80 -2.53
CA ASP A 34 11.09 -3.89 -1.76
C ASP A 34 11.27 -3.65 -0.26
N GLY A 35 10.21 -3.88 0.49
CA GLY A 35 10.19 -3.68 1.93
C GLY A 35 9.91 -2.25 2.40
N CYS A 36 9.84 -1.24 1.53
CA CYS A 36 9.41 0.12 1.93
C CYS A 36 7.88 0.20 2.10
N LEU A 37 7.38 1.15 2.88
CA LEU A 37 5.97 1.56 2.85
C LEU A 37 5.75 2.53 1.69
N THR A 38 4.69 2.28 0.92
CA THR A 38 4.31 3.16 -0.18
C THR A 38 2.79 3.33 -0.24
N PRO A 39 2.30 4.50 -0.71
CA PRO A 39 0.90 4.66 -1.07
C PRO A 39 0.48 3.65 -2.14
N THR A 40 -0.71 3.09 -1.94
CA THR A 40 -1.33 2.12 -2.85
C THR A 40 -2.44 2.77 -3.66
N LEU A 41 -2.97 2.06 -4.65
CA LEU A 41 -4.14 2.48 -5.42
C LEU A 41 -5.40 2.66 -4.56
N CYS A 42 -5.43 2.20 -3.31
CA CYS A 42 -6.55 2.47 -2.40
C CYS A 42 -6.28 3.62 -1.42
N ASP A 43 -5.21 4.39 -1.65
CA ASP A 43 -4.68 5.47 -0.81
C ASP A 43 -4.26 5.04 0.60
N GLU A 44 -4.07 3.74 0.84
CA GLU A 44 -3.49 3.22 2.07
C GLU A 44 -2.00 2.93 1.91
N LEU A 45 -1.26 2.89 3.01
CA LEU A 45 0.16 2.54 3.04
C LEU A 45 0.34 1.04 3.21
N ALA A 46 1.00 0.39 2.26
CA ALA A 46 1.36 -1.02 2.33
C ALA A 46 2.88 -1.21 2.15
N VAL A 47 3.41 -2.31 2.68
CA VAL A 47 4.80 -2.70 2.45
C VAL A 47 4.94 -3.22 1.03
N VAL A 48 5.96 -2.75 0.31
CA VAL A 48 6.29 -3.23 -1.03
C VAL A 48 6.77 -4.69 -0.89
N PRO A 49 6.11 -5.63 -1.56
CA PRO A 49 6.52 -7.03 -1.57
C PRO A 49 7.75 -7.22 -2.46
N ASP A 50 8.59 -8.19 -2.10
CA ASP A 50 9.73 -8.67 -2.90
C ASP A 50 9.30 -9.46 -4.15
N GLU A 51 8.16 -10.13 -4.07
CA GLU A 51 7.56 -10.79 -5.22
C GLU A 51 6.81 -9.77 -6.10
N PRO A 52 7.13 -9.62 -7.40
CA PRO A 52 6.41 -8.69 -8.26
C PRO A 52 4.99 -9.21 -8.57
N LEU A 53 4.03 -8.28 -8.67
CA LEU A 53 2.70 -8.60 -9.21
C LEU A 53 2.83 -8.90 -10.71
N ARG A 54 2.63 -10.16 -11.10
CA ARG A 54 2.60 -10.56 -12.51
C ARG A 54 1.17 -10.38 -13.04
N TYR A 55 0.95 -9.35 -13.84
CA TYR A 55 -0.26 -9.23 -14.65
C TYR A 55 -0.07 -10.01 -15.95
N SER A 56 -1.01 -10.89 -16.30
CA SER A 56 -1.09 -11.38 -17.67
C SER A 56 -1.92 -10.38 -18.47
N ASP A 57 -1.28 -9.72 -19.44
CA ASP A 57 -1.95 -8.76 -20.35
C ASP A 57 -3.13 -9.39 -21.09
N GLU A 58 -3.15 -10.73 -21.22
CA GLU A 58 -4.12 -11.46 -22.02
C GLU A 58 -5.50 -11.65 -21.36
N THR A 59 -5.65 -11.44 -20.05
CA THR A 59 -6.91 -11.83 -19.38
C THR A 59 -7.72 -10.71 -18.75
N ARG A 60 -7.14 -9.53 -18.46
CA ARG A 60 -7.78 -8.51 -17.58
C ARG A 60 -8.28 -9.06 -16.23
N VAL A 61 -7.96 -10.31 -15.89
CA VAL A 61 -8.39 -10.97 -14.67
C VAL A 61 -7.36 -10.62 -13.60
N LEU A 62 -7.82 -9.89 -12.59
CA LEU A 62 -7.00 -9.63 -11.41
C LEU A 62 -6.93 -10.92 -10.57
N PRO A 63 -5.76 -11.26 -10.02
CA PRO A 63 -5.60 -12.45 -9.20
C PRO A 63 -6.44 -12.40 -7.92
N ASP A 64 -6.83 -13.57 -7.42
CA ASP A 64 -7.51 -13.71 -6.14
C ASP A 64 -6.59 -13.27 -4.99
N GLY A 65 -7.14 -12.67 -3.94
CA GLY A 65 -6.37 -12.12 -2.81
C GLY A 65 -5.95 -10.66 -2.98
N MET A 66 -6.24 -10.04 -4.13
CA MET A 66 -6.08 -8.60 -4.33
C MET A 66 -7.08 -7.80 -3.48
N CYS A 67 -6.65 -6.66 -2.94
CA CYS A 67 -7.50 -5.72 -2.24
C CYS A 67 -8.66 -5.28 -3.15
N PRO A 68 -9.93 -5.44 -2.73
CA PRO A 68 -11.08 -5.10 -3.55
C PRO A 68 -11.10 -3.63 -4.01
N ARG A 69 -10.62 -2.71 -3.17
CA ARG A 69 -10.53 -1.28 -3.50
C ARG A 69 -9.48 -1.01 -4.57
N CYS A 70 -8.28 -1.56 -4.40
CA CYS A 70 -7.24 -1.48 -5.43
C CYS A 70 -7.76 -2.08 -6.75
N ALA A 71 -8.38 -3.26 -6.70
CA ALA A 71 -8.92 -3.94 -7.87
C ALA A 71 -9.99 -3.12 -8.60
N ALA A 72 -10.87 -2.44 -7.85
CA ALA A 72 -11.82 -1.52 -8.43
C ALA A 72 -11.12 -0.37 -9.18
N VAL A 73 -10.06 0.18 -8.60
CA VAL A 73 -9.30 1.30 -9.19
C VAL A 73 -8.58 0.90 -10.47
N ALA A 74 -7.90 -0.25 -10.46
CA ALA A 74 -7.25 -0.79 -11.66
C ALA A 74 -8.24 -1.09 -12.81
N ARG A 75 -9.52 -1.35 -12.49
CA ARG A 75 -10.59 -1.52 -13.49
C ARG A 75 -11.17 -0.20 -14.00
N GLY A 76 -10.59 0.94 -13.62
CA GLY A 76 -11.01 2.27 -14.06
C GLY A 76 -12.03 2.95 -13.16
N ASN A 77 -12.35 2.40 -11.99
CA ASN A 77 -13.11 3.16 -10.99
C ASN A 77 -12.18 4.21 -10.38
N GLY A 78 -12.65 5.42 -10.18
CA GLY A 78 -11.87 6.41 -9.44
C GLY A 78 -11.67 5.99 -7.99
N ILE A 79 -10.59 6.45 -7.36
CA ILE A 79 -10.56 6.54 -5.90
C ILE A 79 -11.55 7.65 -5.57
N GLY A 80 -12.61 7.31 -4.83
CA GLY A 80 -13.56 8.31 -4.34
C GLY A 80 -12.85 9.40 -3.53
N PRO A 81 -13.54 10.51 -3.20
CA PRO A 81 -12.92 11.55 -2.38
C PRO A 81 -12.38 10.97 -1.06
N ASP A 82 -11.17 11.38 -0.68
CA ASP A 82 -10.60 11.00 0.61
C ASP A 82 -11.43 11.64 1.74
N THR A 83 -12.20 10.81 2.44
CA THR A 83 -13.09 11.20 3.54
C THR A 83 -12.47 10.93 4.92
N ARG A 84 -11.20 10.49 4.97
CA ARG A 84 -10.54 10.18 6.23
C ARG A 84 -10.35 11.46 7.07
N PRO A 85 -10.53 11.38 8.40
CA PRO A 85 -10.20 12.48 9.29
C PRO A 85 -8.73 12.88 9.12
N ARG A 86 -8.48 14.19 9.07
CA ARG A 86 -7.12 14.73 9.06
C ARG A 86 -6.71 15.08 10.48
N THR A 87 -5.61 14.50 10.95
CA THR A 87 -5.04 14.72 12.28
C THR A 87 -3.61 15.23 12.18
N GLU A 88 -3.08 15.83 13.24
CA GLU A 88 -1.66 16.22 13.29
C GLU A 88 -0.77 15.01 13.56
N CYS A 89 0.34 14.91 12.83
CA CYS A 89 1.36 13.91 13.08
C CYS A 89 2.05 14.20 14.41
N THR A 90 2.06 13.22 15.30
CA THR A 90 2.66 13.33 16.65
C THR A 90 4.18 13.49 16.65
N GLN A 91 4.86 13.26 15.50
CA GLN A 91 6.32 13.40 15.37
C GLN A 91 6.75 14.74 14.76
N CYS A 92 6.06 15.19 13.70
CA CYS A 92 6.49 16.36 12.94
C CYS A 92 5.43 17.47 12.81
N GLY A 93 4.25 17.31 13.41
CA GLY A 93 3.17 18.30 13.41
C GLY A 93 2.39 18.42 12.09
N HIS A 94 2.81 17.77 11.01
CA HIS A 94 2.10 17.85 9.73
C HIS A 94 0.70 17.22 9.78
N THR A 95 -0.27 17.90 9.18
CA THR A 95 -1.63 17.36 8.98
C THR A 95 -1.60 16.17 8.02
N THR A 96 -2.22 15.06 8.41
CA THR A 96 -2.17 13.80 7.68
C THR A 96 -3.50 13.01 7.75
N PRO A 97 -3.88 12.26 6.69
CA PRO A 97 -5.01 11.33 6.74
C PRO A 97 -4.66 9.95 7.33
N TYR A 98 -3.39 9.71 7.69
CA TYR A 98 -2.89 8.41 8.14
C TYR A 98 -2.91 8.23 9.68
N GLY A 99 -3.76 8.98 10.38
CA GLY A 99 -3.87 8.94 11.84
C GLY A 99 -2.71 9.66 12.56
N GLN A 100 -2.16 9.02 13.61
CA GLN A 100 -1.21 9.66 14.53
C GLN A 100 0.20 9.93 13.95
N LEU A 101 0.52 9.31 12.80
CA LEU A 101 1.79 9.48 12.10
C LEU A 101 1.53 9.71 10.62
N CYS A 102 2.23 10.67 10.02
CA CYS A 102 2.20 10.88 8.57
C CYS A 102 2.97 9.78 7.82
N ALA A 103 2.80 9.71 6.50
CA ALA A 103 3.43 8.66 5.67
C ALA A 103 4.96 8.62 5.83
N LEU A 104 5.62 9.78 5.86
CA LEU A 104 7.08 9.85 6.03
C LEU A 104 7.52 9.35 7.41
N CYS A 105 6.90 9.82 8.49
CA CYS A 105 7.25 9.36 9.84
C CYS A 105 6.92 7.87 10.06
N ARG A 106 5.92 7.31 9.34
CA ARG A 106 5.65 5.86 9.33
C ARG A 106 6.75 5.10 8.61
N GLN A 107 7.24 5.62 7.47
CA GLN A 107 8.37 5.03 6.75
C GLN A 107 9.62 5.00 7.63
N ASP A 108 9.97 6.12 8.26
CA ASP A 108 11.16 6.19 9.14
C ASP A 108 11.08 5.18 10.29
N ALA A 109 9.91 5.08 10.94
CA ALA A 109 9.69 4.12 12.03
C ALA A 109 9.75 2.67 11.55
N HIS A 110 9.23 2.39 10.35
CA HIS A 110 9.30 1.09 9.70
C HIS A 110 10.74 0.67 9.39
N ASP A 111 11.54 1.59 8.85
CA ASP A 111 12.95 1.32 8.54
C ASP A 111 13.78 1.10 9.81
N ALA A 112 13.52 1.88 10.86
CA ALA A 112 14.16 1.69 12.16
C ALA A 112 13.83 0.30 12.76
N ALA A 113 12.60 -0.17 12.64
CA ALA A 113 12.22 -1.50 13.12
C ALA A 113 12.89 -2.62 12.32
N ARG A 114 13.03 -2.45 10.99
CA ARG A 114 13.68 -3.44 10.11
C ARG A 114 15.18 -3.62 10.37
N THR A 115 15.88 -2.56 10.79
CA THR A 115 17.32 -2.65 11.08
C THR A 115 17.64 -3.27 12.44
N THR A 116 16.64 -3.48 13.29
CA THR A 116 16.78 -4.06 14.63
C THR A 116 16.57 -5.59 14.63
N THR A 117 16.25 -6.19 13.48
CA THR A 117 15.96 -7.63 13.32
C THR A 117 17.07 -8.31 12.53
#